data_AF-A0A0M9YVD0-F1
#
_entry.id   AF-A0A0M9YVD0-F1
#
_cell.length_a   1.000
_cell.length_b   1.000
_cell.length_c   1.000
_cell.angle_alpha   90.00
_cell.angle_beta   90.00
_cell.angle_gamma   90.00
#
_symmetry.space_group_name_H-M   'P 1'
#
loop_
_entity.id
_entity.type
_entity.pdbx_description
1 polymer ?
#
loop_
_entity_poly.entity_id
_entity_poly.type
_entity_poly.pdbx_seq_one_letter_code
_entity_poly.pdbx_strand_id
1 'polypeptide(L)'
;NLSGATAVGFDGVAATSFTVNSATQITAVAPAHAAGAAAVTVTTPGGTSNSLVFTYLAAPSVTGLSPTQGPISGGTTVTLTGTNLSGATAVGFDGVAATSFTVNSATQ
;
A
#
# COMPACT_ATOMS: atom_id res chain seq x y z
N ASN A 1 4.88 -27.07 -9.37
CA ASN A 1 3.65 -27.24 -10.18
C ASN A 1 2.49 -26.72 -9.35
N LEU A 2 1.75 -25.74 -9.87
CA LEU A 2 0.68 -25.01 -9.20
C LEU A 2 -0.73 -25.40 -9.68
N SER A 3 -0.87 -26.31 -10.65
CA SER A 3 -2.16 -26.67 -11.27
C SER A 3 -3.22 -27.17 -10.27
N GLY A 4 -2.78 -27.72 -9.15
CA GLY A 4 -3.64 -28.22 -8.07
C GLY A 4 -3.60 -27.34 -6.82
N ALA A 5 -3.29 -26.04 -6.92
CA ALA A 5 -3.29 -25.18 -5.75
C ALA A 5 -4.69 -25.12 -5.11
N THR A 6 -4.74 -25.32 -3.80
CA THR A 6 -5.97 -25.37 -2.99
C THR A 6 -6.06 -24.20 -2.02
N ALA A 7 -4.93 -23.54 -1.70
CA ALA A 7 -4.90 -22.33 -0.91
C ALA A 7 -3.74 -21.43 -1.30
N VAL A 8 -3.94 -20.13 -1.13
CA VAL A 8 -2.91 -19.07 -1.16
C VAL A 8 -3.02 -18.32 0.16
N GLY A 9 -1.92 -18.20 0.89
CA GLY A 9 -1.86 -17.55 2.19
C GLY A 9 -0.97 -16.30 2.17
N PHE A 10 -1.34 -15.30 2.97
CA PHE A 10 -0.61 -14.07 3.27
C PHE A 10 -0.46 -13.97 4.78
N ASP A 11 0.71 -14.29 5.31
CA ASP A 11 1.01 -14.42 6.75
C ASP A 11 0.02 -15.34 7.49
N GLY A 12 -0.35 -16.46 6.84
CA GLY A 12 -1.34 -17.40 7.35
C GLY A 12 -2.80 -17.00 7.14
N VAL A 13 -3.08 -15.78 6.66
CA VAL A 13 -4.43 -15.35 6.27
C VAL A 13 -4.72 -15.77 4.84
N ALA A 14 -5.86 -16.42 4.60
CA ALA A 14 -6.24 -16.85 3.25
C ALA A 14 -6.45 -15.65 2.31
N ALA A 15 -6.03 -15.81 1.05
CA ALA A 15 -6.39 -14.89 -0.04
C ALA A 15 -7.91 -14.75 -0.15
N THR A 16 -8.39 -13.55 -0.49
CA THR A 16 -9.85 -13.32 -0.67
C THR A 16 -10.40 -14.05 -1.89
N SER A 17 -9.57 -14.22 -2.91
CA SER A 17 -9.80 -15.11 -4.04
C SER A 17 -8.47 -15.44 -4.72
N PHE A 18 -8.43 -16.53 -5.48
CA PHE A 18 -7.33 -16.81 -6.38
C PHE A 18 -7.79 -17.65 -7.58
N THR A 19 -7.05 -17.53 -8.68
CA THR A 19 -7.22 -18.28 -9.92
C THR A 19 -5.90 -18.93 -10.27
N VAL A 20 -5.92 -20.23 -10.55
CA VAL A 20 -4.76 -20.94 -11.10
C VAL A 20 -4.75 -20.75 -12.61
N ASN A 21 -3.82 -19.93 -13.10
CA ASN A 21 -3.73 -19.62 -14.53
C ASN A 21 -2.98 -20.72 -15.28
N SER A 22 -1.99 -21.34 -14.64
CA SER A 22 -1.20 -22.43 -15.21
C SER A 22 -0.45 -23.22 -14.12
N ALA A 23 0.30 -24.25 -14.54
CA ALA A 23 1.19 -25.02 -13.66
C ALA A 23 2.29 -24.19 -12.97
N THR A 24 2.49 -22.93 -13.37
CA THR A 24 3.54 -22.04 -12.83
C THR A 24 3.02 -20.66 -12.47
N GLN A 25 1.71 -20.39 -12.60
CA GLN A 25 1.16 -19.06 -12.37
C GLN A 25 -0.18 -19.13 -11.64
N ILE A 26 -0.31 -18.32 -10.59
CA ILE A 26 -1.54 -18.05 -9.84
C ILE A 26 -1.74 -16.54 -9.77
N THR A 27 -2.96 -16.08 -9.98
CA THR A 27 -3.39 -14.72 -9.63
C THR A 27 -4.19 -14.81 -8.33
N ALA A 28 -3.79 -14.06 -7.30
CA ALA A 28 -4.49 -14.04 -6.01
C ALA A 28 -4.77 -12.61 -5.57
N VAL A 29 -5.88 -12.40 -4.86
CA VAL A 29 -6.25 -11.12 -4.27
C VAL A 29 -5.89 -11.14 -2.79
N ALA A 30 -4.90 -10.34 -2.44
CA ALA A 30 -4.38 -10.21 -1.07
C ALA A 30 -5.51 -9.78 -0.10
N PRO A 31 -5.61 -10.40 1.09
CA PRO A 31 -6.60 -10.02 2.10
C PRO A 31 -6.22 -8.70 2.79
N ALA A 32 -7.12 -8.19 3.62
CA ALA A 32 -6.78 -7.08 4.52
C ALA A 32 -5.74 -7.56 5.55
N HIS A 33 -4.71 -6.74 5.78
CA HIS A 33 -3.62 -7.01 6.71
C HIS A 33 -3.06 -5.69 7.24
N ALA A 34 -2.44 -5.72 8.43
CA ALA A 34 -1.72 -4.57 8.95
C ALA A 34 -0.53 -4.21 8.04
N ALA A 35 -0.06 -2.96 8.07
CA ALA A 35 1.13 -2.57 7.33
C ALA A 35 2.35 -3.37 7.79
N GLY A 36 3.17 -3.82 6.85
CA GLY A 36 4.33 -4.66 7.13
C GLY A 36 4.54 -5.79 6.13
N ALA A 37 5.60 -6.57 6.35
CA ALA A 37 5.92 -7.74 5.56
C ALA A 37 4.95 -8.90 5.89
N ALA A 38 4.43 -9.55 4.85
CA ALA A 38 3.57 -10.72 4.94
C ALA A 38 4.16 -11.87 4.12
N ALA A 39 4.25 -13.04 4.74
CA ALA A 39 4.74 -14.27 4.12
C ALA A 39 3.71 -14.84 3.13
N VAL A 40 4.04 -14.92 1.84
CA VAL A 40 3.17 -15.49 0.81
C VAL A 40 3.53 -16.95 0.55
N THR A 41 2.54 -17.83 0.72
CA THR A 41 2.68 -19.28 0.47
C THR A 41 1.54 -19.81 -0.39
N VAL A 42 1.79 -20.93 -1.06
CA VAL A 42 0.79 -21.66 -1.84
C VAL A 42 0.76 -23.11 -1.37
N THR A 43 -0.43 -23.64 -1.13
CA THR A 43 -0.62 -25.04 -0.74
C THR A 43 -1.24 -25.83 -1.89
N THR A 44 -0.62 -26.97 -2.20
CA THR A 44 -1.08 -27.96 -3.18
C THR A 44 -1.23 -29.32 -2.47
N PRO A 45 -1.83 -30.35 -3.10
CA PRO A 45 -1.81 -31.71 -2.58
C PRO A 45 -0.40 -32.27 -2.32
N GLY A 46 0.63 -31.74 -3.00
CA GLY A 46 2.02 -32.11 -2.77
C GLY A 46 2.71 -31.40 -1.60
N GLY A 47 2.00 -30.50 -0.91
CA GLY A 47 2.52 -29.70 0.21
C GLY A 47 2.46 -28.19 -0.02
N THR A 48 3.02 -27.46 0.93
CA THR A 48 3.11 -26.00 0.93
C THR A 48 4.45 -25.54 0.35
N SER A 49 4.45 -24.48 -0.45
CA SER A 49 5.65 -23.88 -1.04
C SER A 49 6.57 -23.26 0.01
N ASN A 50 7.77 -22.86 -0.42
CA ASN A 50 8.55 -21.84 0.30
C ASN A 50 7.74 -20.52 0.38
N SER A 51 8.16 -19.63 1.28
CA SER A 51 7.56 -18.30 1.39
C SER A 51 8.29 -17.28 0.52
N LEU A 52 7.52 -16.36 -0.06
CA LEU A 52 8.01 -15.06 -0.54
C LEU A 52 7.47 -13.95 0.35
N VAL A 53 7.91 -12.70 0.15
CA VAL A 53 7.45 -11.55 0.94
C VAL A 53 6.60 -10.62 0.07
N PHE A 54 5.41 -10.30 0.57
CA PHE A 54 4.56 -9.23 0.09
C PHE A 54 4.50 -8.15 1.18
N THR A 55 4.65 -6.87 0.81
CA THR A 55 4.65 -5.78 1.79
C THR A 55 3.37 -4.97 1.69
N TYR A 56 2.59 -4.95 2.77
CA TYR A 56 1.45 -4.05 2.93
C TYR A 56 1.98 -2.65 3.29
N LEU A 57 1.69 -1.67 2.46
CA LEU A 57 2.05 -0.27 2.70
C LEU A 57 0.96 0.40 3.54
N ALA A 58 1.39 1.16 4.55
CA ALA A 58 0.49 2.01 5.31
C ALA A 58 0.01 3.18 4.45
N ALA A 59 -1.27 3.53 4.56
CA ALA A 59 -1.79 4.73 3.92
C ALA A 59 -1.13 6.00 4.52
N PRO A 60 -0.90 7.05 3.70
CA PRO A 60 -0.52 8.35 4.22
C PRO A 60 -1.64 8.94 5.08
N SER A 61 -1.27 9.60 6.18
CA SER A 61 -2.20 10.31 7.04
C SER A 61 -1.67 11.71 7.29
N VAL A 62 -2.45 12.72 6.95
CA VAL A 62 -2.16 14.12 7.29
C VAL A 62 -2.84 14.43 8.62
N THR A 63 -2.06 14.89 9.60
CA THR A 63 -2.52 15.19 10.96
C THR A 63 -2.52 16.68 11.27
N GLY A 64 -1.81 17.49 10.48
CA GLY A 64 -1.78 18.93 10.64
C GLY A 64 -1.42 19.67 9.36
N LEU A 65 -1.79 20.96 9.34
CA LEU A 65 -1.49 21.88 8.26
C LEU A 65 -1.26 23.28 8.83
N SER A 66 -0.26 23.99 8.32
CA SER A 66 0.07 25.35 8.75
C SER A 66 0.70 26.16 7.61
N PRO A 67 0.25 27.41 7.36
CA PRO A 67 -0.90 28.06 8.00
C PRO A 67 -2.23 27.45 7.52
N THR A 68 -3.31 27.67 8.28
CA THR A 68 -4.68 27.21 7.96
C THR A 68 -5.48 28.20 7.11
N GLN A 69 -4.83 29.28 6.65
CA GLN A 69 -5.46 30.36 5.91
C GLN A 69 -4.48 31.04 4.96
N GLY A 70 -5.00 31.61 3.87
CA GLY A 70 -4.25 32.34 2.84
C GLY A 70 -5.16 33.26 2.03
N PRO A 71 -4.60 34.14 1.19
CA PRO A 71 -5.38 35.05 0.36
C PRO A 71 -6.09 34.31 -0.79
N ILE A 72 -7.21 34.86 -1.27
CA ILE A 72 -7.97 34.31 -2.41
C ILE A 72 -7.15 34.24 -3.71
N SER A 73 -6.08 35.03 -3.81
CA SER A 73 -5.15 35.02 -4.94
C SER A 73 -4.22 33.80 -4.94
N GLY A 74 -4.19 33.00 -3.87
CA GLY A 74 -3.26 31.91 -3.69
C GLY A 74 -1.82 32.36 -3.38
N GLY A 75 -0.88 31.41 -3.44
CA GLY A 75 0.55 31.65 -3.22
C GLY A 75 1.07 31.35 -1.81
N THR A 76 0.20 30.94 -0.88
CA THR A 76 0.62 30.54 0.47
C THR A 76 1.33 29.18 0.43
N THR A 77 2.56 29.13 0.92
CA THR A 77 3.23 27.86 1.23
C THR A 77 2.60 27.25 2.48
N VAL A 78 2.11 26.02 2.36
CA VAL A 78 1.50 25.26 3.46
C VAL A 78 2.40 24.09 3.82
N THR A 79 2.76 23.98 5.09
CA THR A 79 3.42 22.82 5.68
C THR A 79 2.36 21.83 6.13
N LEU A 80 2.46 20.59 5.63
CA LEU A 80 1.63 19.46 6.06
C LEU A 80 2.45 18.57 6.99
N THR A 81 1.86 18.20 8.13
CA THR A 81 2.44 17.23 9.07
C THR A 81 1.61 15.95 9.07
N GLY A 82 2.26 14.80 9.25
CA GLY A 82 1.61 13.51 9.10
C GLY A 82 2.57 12.33 9.10
N THR A 83 2.04 11.15 8.79
CA THR A 83 2.77 9.88 8.73
C THR A 83 2.71 9.27 7.33
N ASN A 84 3.74 8.49 6.96
CA ASN A 84 3.85 7.79 5.67
C ASN A 84 3.79 8.73 4.44
N LEU A 85 4.24 9.98 4.59
CA LEU A 85 4.24 10.98 3.52
C LEU A 85 5.43 10.86 2.56
N SER A 86 6.40 9.98 2.84
CA SER A 86 7.62 9.81 2.03
C SER A 86 7.34 9.39 0.58
N GLY A 87 6.26 8.66 0.34
CA GLY A 87 5.84 8.21 -0.97
C GLY A 87 4.84 9.13 -1.68
N ALA A 88 4.60 10.35 -1.17
CA ALA A 88 3.62 11.26 -1.77
C ALA A 88 4.06 11.67 -3.19
N THR A 89 3.18 11.42 -4.16
CA THR A 89 3.40 11.78 -5.59
C THR A 89 2.60 13.00 -6.02
N ALA A 90 1.59 13.38 -5.23
CA ALA A 90 0.76 14.55 -5.47
C ALA A 90 0.27 15.14 -4.15
N VAL A 91 0.10 16.46 -4.15
CA VAL A 91 -0.64 17.21 -3.13
C VAL A 91 -1.72 17.99 -3.86
N GLY A 92 -2.93 17.99 -3.32
CA GLY A 92 -4.06 18.72 -3.90
C GLY A 92 -4.85 19.46 -2.83
N PHE A 93 -5.39 20.61 -3.20
CA PHE A 93 -6.30 21.43 -2.40
C PHE A 93 -7.64 21.46 -3.12
N ASP A 94 -8.66 20.81 -2.54
CA ASP A 94 -10.00 20.70 -3.14
C ASP A 94 -9.98 20.17 -4.59
N GLY A 95 -9.14 19.16 -4.85
CA GLY A 95 -8.95 18.57 -6.18
C GLY A 95 -8.04 19.36 -7.12
N VAL A 96 -7.60 20.57 -6.76
CA VAL A 96 -6.62 21.34 -7.52
C VAL A 96 -5.20 20.93 -7.12
N ALA A 97 -4.41 20.46 -8.08
CA ALA A 97 -3.02 20.07 -7.83
C ALA A 97 -2.17 21.26 -7.34
N ALA A 98 -1.33 21.03 -6.34
CA ALA A 98 -0.33 21.99 -5.91
C ALA A 98 0.69 22.25 -7.02
N THR A 99 1.13 23.50 -7.17
CA THR A 99 2.11 23.89 -8.21
C THR A 99 3.48 23.26 -7.99
N SER A 100 3.82 22.98 -6.73
CA SER A 100 4.98 22.22 -6.32
C SER A 100 4.77 21.75 -4.88
N PHE A 101 5.47 20.69 -4.48
CA PHE A 101 5.58 20.29 -3.09
C PHE A 101 6.94 19.64 -2.86
N THR A 102 7.40 19.69 -1.62
CA THR A 102 8.60 18.98 -1.16
C THR A 102 8.23 18.11 0.02
N VAL A 103 8.76 16.89 0.07
CA VAL A 103 8.59 16.00 1.23
C VAL A 103 9.80 16.18 2.13
N ASN A 104 9.60 16.85 3.26
CA ASN A 104 10.72 17.25 4.13
C ASN A 104 11.18 16.13 5.09
N SER A 105 10.31 15.17 5.43
CA SER A 105 10.65 13.94 6.19
C SER A 105 9.41 13.02 6.32
N ALA A 106 9.62 11.71 6.51
CA ALA A 106 8.57 10.74 6.84
C ALA A 106 8.07 10.81 8.29
N THR A 107 8.79 11.54 9.15
CA THR A 107 8.52 11.75 10.56
C THR A 107 8.92 13.17 10.95
N GLN A 108 7.96 13.97 11.42
CA GLN A 108 8.23 15.16 12.22
C GLN A 108 7.27 15.16 13.40
#